data_AF-A0A6J8EIR2-F1
#
_entry.id   AF-A0A6J8EIR2-F1
#
_cell.length_a   1.000
_cell.length_b   1.000
_cell.length_c   1.000
_cell.angle_alpha   90.00
_cell.angle_beta   90.00
_cell.angle_gamma   90.00
#
_symmetry.space_group_name_H-M   'P 1'
#
loop_
_entity.id
_entity.type
_entity.pdbx_description
1 polymer ?
#
loop_
_entity_poly.entity_id
_entity_poly.type
_entity_poly.pdbx_seq_one_letter_code
_entity_poly.pdbx_strand_id
1 'polypeptide(L)'
;MSSVISTKCWLCPETYEKKKDLKSHAISEHSVCRVGCPWCVDSERTFGRISELTKHSKRKHNDLTLDLLEGDFFTEPNGFWLAKRPEDYIKIIKPSEWTSTIAIRTRAALLGWWKPTRRRGQKSVKKIWEEGRKKAWVISLPVSSPPAPGNESIVHLGL
;
A
#
# COMPACT_ATOMS: atom_id res chain seq x y z
N MET A 1 -1.10 20.03 35.91
CA MET A 1 0.00 19.39 35.16
C MET A 1 -0.63 18.55 34.07
N SER A 2 -0.43 18.91 32.80
CA SER A 2 -0.95 18.11 31.69
C SER A 2 -0.03 16.91 31.48
N SER A 3 -0.51 15.70 31.74
CA SER A 3 0.25 14.48 31.48
C SER A 3 0.50 14.36 29.97
N VAL A 4 1.77 14.29 29.57
CA VAL A 4 2.15 14.04 28.18
C VAL A 4 1.72 12.62 27.82
N ILE A 5 0.80 12.47 26.86
CA ILE A 5 0.38 11.17 26.36
C ILE A 5 1.45 10.67 25.39
N SER A 6 2.31 9.75 25.83
CA SER A 6 3.27 9.06 24.97
C SER A 6 2.64 7.83 24.33
N THR A 7 2.91 7.60 23.04
CA THR A 7 2.50 6.37 22.33
C THR A 7 3.67 5.39 22.25
N LYS A 8 3.44 4.13 22.64
CA LYS A 8 4.44 3.06 22.56
C LYS A 8 4.52 2.48 21.14
N CYS A 9 5.72 2.11 20.70
CA CYS A 9 5.89 1.26 19.52
C CYS A 9 5.28 -0.14 19.78
N TRP A 10 4.54 -0.70 18.82
CA TRP A 10 3.94 -2.04 18.97
C TRP A 10 4.93 -3.18 18.65
N LEU A 11 6.18 -2.87 18.30
CA LEU A 11 7.22 -3.85 17.96
C LEU A 11 8.39 -3.85 18.95
N CYS A 12 8.53 -2.81 19.78
CA CYS A 12 9.64 -2.67 20.73
C CYS A 12 9.22 -1.86 21.98
N PRO A 13 10.09 -1.75 23.00
CA PRO A 13 9.78 -1.02 24.22
C PRO A 13 9.70 0.51 24.10
N GLU A 14 10.21 1.10 23.01
CA GLU A 14 10.35 2.55 22.83
C GLU A 14 9.01 3.31 22.85
N THR A 15 9.02 4.54 23.39
CA THR A 15 7.86 5.43 23.48
C THR A 15 8.15 6.80 22.85
N TYR A 16 7.10 7.43 22.31
CA TYR A 16 7.21 8.67 21.56
C TYR A 16 6.08 9.63 21.92
N GLU A 17 6.41 10.89 22.14
CA GLU A 17 5.42 11.94 22.40
C GLU A 17 4.67 12.36 21.13
N LYS A 18 5.33 12.30 19.97
CA LYS A 18 4.77 12.73 18.69
C LYS A 18 4.61 11.55 17.74
N LYS A 19 3.46 11.49 17.08
CA LYS A 19 3.16 10.48 16.05
C LYS A 19 4.19 10.46 14.91
N LYS A 20 4.74 11.62 14.53
CA LYS A 20 5.77 11.71 13.48
C LYS A 20 7.09 11.03 13.87
N ASP A 21 7.42 11.04 15.17
CA ASP A 21 8.66 10.47 15.68
C ASP A 21 8.51 8.94 15.78
N LEU A 22 7.36 8.46 16.30
CA LEU A 22 6.99 7.05 16.23
C LEU A 22 6.99 6.51 14.80
N LYS A 23 6.42 7.27 13.85
CA LYS A 23 6.44 6.93 12.42
C LYS A 23 7.87 6.79 11.90
N SER A 24 8.73 7.76 12.20
CA SER A 24 10.11 7.79 11.73
C SER A 24 10.92 6.62 12.30
N HIS A 25 10.75 6.33 13.59
CA HIS A 25 11.34 5.18 14.27
C HIS A 25 10.89 3.87 13.63
N ALA A 26 9.58 3.66 13.49
CA ALA A 26 9.10 2.37 13.01
C ALA A 26 9.52 2.11 11.54
N ILE A 27 9.60 3.17 10.70
CA ILE A 27 10.12 3.07 9.32
C ILE A 27 11.61 2.71 9.30
N SER A 28 12.42 3.33 10.18
CA SER A 28 13.88 3.13 10.21
C SER A 28 14.26 1.80 10.87
N GLU A 29 13.81 1.56 12.10
CA GLU A 29 14.24 0.44 12.93
C GLU A 29 13.52 -0.87 12.63
N HIS A 30 12.28 -0.77 12.14
CA HIS A 30 11.44 -1.95 11.92
C HIS A 30 11.11 -2.16 10.46
N SER A 31 11.58 -1.28 9.57
CA SER A 31 11.29 -1.36 8.13
C SER A 31 9.78 -1.51 7.85
N VAL A 32 8.95 -0.98 8.75
CA VAL A 32 7.51 -0.93 8.52
C VAL A 32 7.25 0.04 7.37
N CYS A 33 6.07 -0.06 6.77
CA CYS A 33 5.73 0.70 5.57
C CYS A 33 6.58 0.39 4.33
N ARG A 34 7.33 -0.73 4.32
CA ARG A 34 7.96 -1.20 3.09
C ARG A 34 6.91 -1.49 2.01
N VAL A 35 7.03 -0.75 0.91
CA VAL A 35 6.17 -0.89 -0.27
C VAL A 35 6.93 -1.60 -1.39
N GLY A 36 6.27 -2.53 -2.06
CA GLY A 36 6.80 -3.21 -3.22
C GLY A 36 6.57 -2.42 -4.51
N CYS A 37 7.54 -2.45 -5.40
CA CYS A 37 7.29 -2.00 -6.78
C CYS A 37 6.41 -3.03 -7.49
N PRO A 38 5.24 -2.64 -8.01
CA PRO A 38 4.36 -3.60 -8.65
C PRO A 38 4.98 -4.16 -9.93
N TRP A 39 5.86 -3.45 -10.63
CA TRP A 39 6.45 -3.91 -11.89
C TRP A 39 7.74 -4.75 -11.73
N CYS A 40 8.35 -4.76 -10.54
CA CYS A 40 9.60 -5.47 -10.27
C CYS A 40 9.39 -6.84 -9.59
N VAL A 41 8.40 -7.61 -10.02
CA VAL A 41 7.99 -8.85 -9.31
C VAL A 41 9.10 -9.90 -9.21
N ASP A 42 9.92 -10.07 -10.24
CA ASP A 42 10.99 -11.08 -10.22
C ASP A 42 12.10 -10.76 -9.20
N SER A 43 12.19 -9.51 -8.76
CA SER A 43 13.25 -9.04 -7.86
C SER A 43 12.75 -8.70 -6.45
N GLU A 44 11.44 -8.85 -6.21
CA GLU A 44 10.76 -8.48 -4.95
C GLU A 44 11.19 -7.13 -4.36
N ARG A 45 11.52 -6.16 -5.23
CA ARG A 45 12.15 -4.91 -4.80
C ARG A 45 11.21 -4.08 -3.93
N THR A 46 11.65 -3.78 -2.72
CA THR A 46 10.90 -2.99 -1.73
C THR A 46 11.60 -1.67 -1.41
N PHE A 47 10.80 -0.70 -0.95
CA PHE A 47 11.23 0.65 -0.62
C PHE A 47 10.66 1.05 0.73
N GLY A 48 11.47 1.69 1.58
CA GLY A 48 11.02 2.18 2.89
C GLY A 48 10.13 3.43 2.83
N ARG A 49 10.04 4.10 1.68
CA ARG A 49 9.22 5.29 1.47
C ARG A 49 8.56 5.28 0.09
N ILE A 50 7.37 5.85 -0.01
CA ILE A 50 6.64 5.93 -1.28
C ILE A 50 7.38 6.77 -2.32
N SER A 51 8.02 7.86 -1.91
CA SER A 51 8.82 8.73 -2.80
C SER A 51 9.99 8.00 -3.45
N GLU A 52 10.61 7.06 -2.74
CA GLU A 52 11.68 6.22 -3.27
C GLU A 52 11.15 5.22 -4.30
N LEU A 53 9.96 4.66 -4.06
CA LEU A 53 9.25 3.86 -5.06
C LEU A 53 8.89 4.69 -6.30
N THR A 54 8.42 5.93 -6.12
CA THR A 54 8.10 6.84 -7.24
C THR A 54 9.33 7.09 -8.11
N LYS A 55 10.46 7.46 -7.49
CA LYS A 55 11.73 7.70 -8.19
C LYS A 55 12.20 6.44 -8.92
N HIS A 56 12.13 5.30 -8.26
CA HIS A 56 12.48 4.02 -8.87
C HIS A 56 11.63 3.75 -10.10
N SER A 57 10.31 3.91 -9.98
CA SER A 57 9.36 3.64 -11.06
C SER A 57 9.64 4.56 -12.23
N LYS A 58 9.75 5.87 -12.00
CA LYS A 58 10.09 6.85 -13.06
C LYS A 58 11.39 6.55 -13.79
N ARG A 59 12.36 5.90 -13.14
CA ARG A 59 13.65 5.55 -13.75
C ARG A 59 13.66 4.19 -14.45
N LYS A 60 12.91 3.21 -13.95
CA LYS A 60 13.00 1.81 -14.39
C LYS A 60 11.78 1.33 -15.19
N HIS A 61 10.70 2.09 -15.14
CA HIS A 61 9.40 1.80 -15.73
C HIS A 61 8.87 3.05 -16.44
N ASN A 62 9.76 3.87 -17.01
CA ASN A 62 9.41 5.10 -17.72
C ASN A 62 8.56 4.85 -18.97
N ASP A 63 8.65 3.65 -19.53
CA ASP A 63 7.87 3.13 -20.65
C ASP A 63 6.42 2.79 -20.27
N LEU A 64 6.14 2.56 -18.98
CA LEU A 64 4.81 2.11 -18.52
C LEU A 64 3.77 3.22 -18.45
N THR A 65 4.00 4.37 -19.09
CA THR A 65 3.11 5.53 -19.01
C THR A 65 2.76 5.81 -17.55
N LEU A 66 3.78 5.92 -16.69
CA LEU A 66 3.58 6.29 -15.29
C LEU A 66 2.88 7.65 -15.14
N ASP A 67 2.88 8.46 -16.20
CA ASP A 67 2.13 9.71 -16.29
C ASP A 67 0.62 9.50 -16.52
N LEU A 68 0.20 8.29 -16.99
CA LEU A 68 -1.21 7.86 -17.00
C LEU A 68 -1.68 7.34 -15.64
N LEU A 69 -0.74 6.96 -14.76
CA LEU A 69 -1.06 6.81 -13.36
C LEU A 69 -1.16 8.22 -12.80
N GLU A 70 -2.37 8.64 -12.48
CA GLU A 70 -2.62 9.95 -11.88
C GLU A 70 -1.64 10.21 -10.73
N GLY A 71 -1.25 11.48 -10.53
CA GLY A 71 -0.18 11.87 -9.60
C GLY A 71 -0.39 11.41 -8.15
N ASP A 72 -1.59 10.95 -7.82
CA ASP A 72 -1.95 10.40 -6.52
C ASP A 72 -1.68 8.90 -6.35
N PHE A 73 -1.32 8.15 -7.40
CA PHE A 73 -1.01 6.70 -7.33
C PHE A 73 0.09 6.40 -6.31
N PHE A 74 1.16 7.19 -6.30
CA PHE A 74 2.28 7.05 -5.35
C PHE A 74 2.18 8.00 -4.15
N THR A 75 1.01 8.08 -3.52
CA THR A 75 0.84 8.82 -2.26
C THR A 75 1.00 7.90 -1.06
N GLU A 76 1.34 8.45 0.11
CA GLU A 76 1.46 7.66 1.35
C GLU A 76 0.17 6.90 1.70
N PRO A 77 -1.04 7.48 1.60
CA PRO A 77 -2.29 6.74 1.84
C PRO A 77 -2.49 5.59 0.84
N ASN A 78 -2.08 5.74 -0.42
CA ASN A 78 -2.11 4.67 -1.39
C ASN A 78 -0.98 3.65 -1.23
N GLY A 79 0.12 3.99 -0.55
CA GLY A 79 1.19 3.05 -0.28
C GLY A 79 0.73 1.82 0.50
N PHE A 80 -0.39 1.90 1.24
CA PHE A 80 -1.07 0.73 1.82
C PHE A 80 -1.34 -0.35 0.77
N TRP A 81 -1.78 0.05 -0.42
CA TRP A 81 -2.07 -0.86 -1.52
C TRP A 81 -0.83 -1.57 -2.06
N LEU A 82 0.35 -1.00 -1.83
CA LEU A 82 1.64 -1.50 -2.29
C LEU A 82 2.46 -2.12 -1.14
N ALA A 83 1.95 -2.10 0.09
CA ALA A 83 2.65 -2.55 1.29
C ALA A 83 2.84 -4.07 1.31
N LYS A 84 4.04 -4.52 1.72
CA LYS A 84 4.31 -5.95 1.97
C LYS A 84 3.61 -6.45 3.25
N ARG A 85 3.42 -5.56 4.24
CA ARG A 85 2.76 -5.84 5.53
C ARG A 85 1.67 -4.79 5.81
N PRO A 86 0.50 -4.89 5.17
CA PRO A 86 -0.58 -3.90 5.29
C PRO A 86 -1.06 -3.70 6.74
N GLU A 87 -1.01 -4.73 7.57
CA GLU A 87 -1.40 -4.73 8.99
C GLU A 87 -0.50 -3.86 9.88
N ASP A 88 0.77 -3.69 9.51
CA ASP A 88 1.67 -2.78 10.21
C ASP A 88 1.66 -1.39 9.55
N TYR A 89 1.43 -1.33 8.24
CA TYR A 89 1.28 -0.07 7.50
C TYR A 89 0.16 0.79 8.08
N ILE A 90 -1.01 0.19 8.34
CA ILE A 90 -2.22 0.88 8.79
C ILE A 90 -2.11 1.45 10.21
N LYS A 91 -1.24 0.87 11.06
CA LYS A 91 -0.97 1.40 12.40
C LYS A 91 -0.27 2.75 12.37
N ILE A 92 0.35 3.11 11.24
CA ILE A 92 1.07 4.38 11.06
C ILE A 92 0.33 5.32 10.13
N ILE A 93 -0.02 4.82 8.95
CA ILE A 93 -0.55 5.61 7.83
C ILE A 93 -1.99 5.17 7.60
N LYS A 94 -2.92 6.12 7.71
CA LYS A 94 -4.31 5.89 7.33
C LYS A 94 -4.36 5.68 5.81
N PRO A 95 -4.88 4.54 5.32
CA PRO A 95 -4.99 4.30 3.89
C PRO A 95 -6.04 5.23 3.26
N SER A 96 -5.97 5.38 1.94
CA SER A 96 -7.06 5.96 1.17
C SER A 96 -8.34 5.14 1.38
N GLU A 97 -9.48 5.82 1.54
CA GLU A 97 -10.77 5.15 1.63
C GLU A 97 -10.97 4.26 0.39
N TRP A 98 -11.45 3.04 0.58
CA TRP A 98 -11.51 2.04 -0.50
C TRP A 98 -12.36 2.52 -1.69
N THR A 99 -13.46 3.21 -1.40
CA THR A 99 -14.41 3.74 -2.40
C THR A 99 -13.91 5.02 -3.06
N SER A 100 -12.79 5.59 -2.62
CA SER A 100 -12.19 6.73 -3.31
C SER A 100 -11.80 6.33 -4.73
N THR A 101 -12.03 7.24 -5.67
CA THR A 101 -11.62 7.09 -7.08
C THR A 101 -10.14 6.67 -7.18
N ILE A 102 -9.31 7.26 -6.33
CA ILE A 102 -7.88 7.02 -6.22
C ILE A 102 -7.57 5.55 -5.87
N ALA A 103 -8.22 5.01 -4.84
CA ALA A 103 -8.04 3.62 -4.43
C ALA A 103 -8.57 2.65 -5.49
N ILE A 104 -9.71 2.95 -6.11
CA ILE A 104 -10.29 2.17 -7.22
C ILE A 104 -9.29 2.09 -8.38
N ARG A 105 -8.78 3.23 -8.84
CA ARG A 105 -7.80 3.31 -9.93
C ARG A 105 -6.52 2.57 -9.64
N THR A 106 -5.97 2.76 -8.43
CA THR A 106 -4.76 2.05 -8.00
C THR A 106 -4.96 0.53 -8.08
N ARG A 107 -6.10 0.03 -7.60
CA ARG A 107 -6.44 -1.39 -7.66
C ARG A 107 -6.65 -1.89 -9.08
N ALA A 108 -7.37 -1.14 -9.91
CA ALA A 108 -7.60 -1.47 -11.31
C ALA A 108 -6.27 -1.60 -12.09
N ALA A 109 -5.33 -0.67 -11.88
CA ALA A 109 -4.00 -0.72 -12.49
C ALA A 109 -3.21 -1.97 -12.03
N LEU A 110 -3.21 -2.28 -10.74
CA LEU A 110 -2.52 -3.46 -10.20
C LEU A 110 -3.12 -4.78 -10.73
N LEU A 111 -4.44 -4.88 -10.77
CA LEU A 111 -5.15 -6.06 -11.29
C LEU A 111 -4.97 -6.21 -12.81
N GLY A 112 -5.08 -5.11 -13.55
CA GLY A 112 -4.82 -5.05 -14.98
C GLY A 112 -3.41 -5.51 -15.32
N TRP A 113 -2.43 -5.17 -14.49
CA TRP A 113 -1.05 -5.60 -14.66
C TRP A 113 -0.83 -7.10 -14.38
N TRP A 114 -1.47 -7.64 -13.34
CA TRP A 114 -1.33 -9.06 -12.99
C TRP A 114 -2.02 -10.04 -13.94
N LYS A 115 -3.00 -9.59 -14.73
CA LYS A 115 -3.73 -10.44 -15.69
C LYS A 115 -2.86 -10.94 -16.87
N PRO A 116 -2.09 -10.10 -17.58
CA PRO A 116 -1.27 -10.52 -18.73
C PRO A 116 0.07 -11.18 -18.35
N THR A 117 0.67 -10.87 -17.21
CA THR A 117 1.98 -11.41 -16.81
C THR A 117 1.83 -12.80 -16.17
N ARG A 118 1.93 -13.85 -17.00
CA ARG A 118 1.73 -15.26 -16.61
C ARG A 118 3.05 -15.95 -16.25
N ARG A 119 3.81 -15.44 -15.27
CA ARG A 119 5.04 -16.10 -14.75
C ARG A 119 4.75 -16.96 -13.50
N ARG A 120 5.40 -18.13 -13.42
CA ARG A 120 5.41 -19.01 -12.23
C ARG A 120 6.04 -18.25 -11.06
N GLY A 121 5.24 -17.83 -10.07
CA GLY A 121 5.68 -17.03 -8.90
C GLY A 121 4.82 -15.79 -8.64
N GLN A 122 4.23 -15.20 -9.69
CA GLN A 122 3.43 -13.97 -9.54
C GLN A 122 2.01 -14.25 -9.02
N LYS A 123 1.45 -15.43 -9.35
CA LYS A 123 0.15 -15.88 -8.82
C LYS A 123 0.17 -16.04 -7.29
N SER A 124 1.25 -16.60 -6.74
CA SER A 124 1.41 -16.74 -5.29
C SER A 124 1.59 -15.39 -4.61
N VAL A 125 2.39 -14.48 -5.21
CA VAL A 125 2.56 -13.11 -4.67
C VAL A 125 1.25 -12.33 -4.65
N LYS A 126 0.46 -12.38 -5.74
CA LYS A 126 -0.88 -11.78 -5.79
C LYS A 126 -1.78 -12.34 -4.70
N LYS A 127 -1.84 -13.67 -4.55
CA LYS A 127 -2.65 -14.35 -3.53
C LYS A 127 -2.25 -13.95 -2.11
N ILE A 128 -0.96 -13.98 -1.79
CA ILE A 128 -0.42 -13.60 -0.46
C ILE A 128 -0.80 -12.16 -0.14
N TRP A 129 -0.68 -11.26 -1.11
CA TRP A 129 -1.04 -9.86 -0.93
C TRP A 129 -2.55 -9.65 -0.76
N GLU A 130 -3.38 -10.36 -1.52
CA GLU A 130 -4.85 -10.29 -1.40
C GLU A 130 -5.30 -10.81 -0.01
N GLU A 131 -4.70 -11.89 0.48
CA GLU A 131 -4.96 -12.44 1.81
C GLU A 131 -4.49 -11.52 2.93
N GLY A 132 -3.28 -10.95 2.82
CA GLY A 132 -2.76 -9.98 3.79
C GLY A 132 -3.65 -8.74 3.90
N ARG A 133 -4.15 -8.23 2.76
CA ARG A 133 -5.12 -7.13 2.74
C ARG A 133 -6.43 -7.48 3.44
N LYS A 134 -7.01 -8.65 3.15
CA LYS A 134 -8.25 -9.08 3.80
C LYS A 134 -8.10 -9.11 5.32
N LYS A 135 -6.98 -9.64 5.82
CA LYS A 135 -6.67 -9.66 7.26
C LYS A 135 -6.53 -8.25 7.86
N ALA A 136 -5.76 -7.37 7.21
CA ALA A 136 -5.59 -6.00 7.67
C ALA A 136 -6.92 -5.20 7.67
N TRP A 137 -7.81 -5.48 6.70
CA TRP A 137 -9.10 -4.82 6.58
C TRP A 137 -10.06 -5.16 7.72
N VAL A 138 -10.16 -6.45 8.08
CA VAL A 138 -10.96 -6.92 9.22
C VAL A 138 -10.59 -6.20 10.52
N ILE A 139 -9.31 -5.86 10.70
CA ILE A 139 -8.81 -5.18 11.89
C ILE A 139 -9.16 -3.69 11.90
N SER A 140 -9.31 -3.06 10.73
CA SER A 140 -9.20 -1.60 10.61
C SER A 140 -10.50 -0.88 10.29
N LEU A 141 -11.48 -1.55 9.66
CA LEU A 141 -12.75 -0.94 9.22
C LEU A 141 -13.89 -1.96 9.32
N PRO A 142 -14.49 -2.18 10.51
CA PRO A 142 -15.48 -3.24 10.74
C PRO A 142 -16.81 -3.04 9.97
N VAL A 143 -17.02 -1.88 9.34
CA VAL A 143 -18.33 -1.46 8.80
C VAL A 143 -18.54 -1.87 7.33
N SER A 144 -17.55 -2.46 6.65
CA SER A 144 -17.79 -3.02 5.31
C SER A 144 -16.83 -4.15 4.98
N SER A 145 -17.34 -5.27 4.47
CA SER A 145 -16.53 -6.37 3.96
C SER A 145 -15.63 -5.87 2.82
N PRO A 146 -14.36 -6.34 2.74
CA PRO A 146 -13.52 -6.03 1.60
C PRO A 146 -14.18 -6.64 0.35
N PRO A 147 -14.43 -5.88 -0.74
CA PRO A 147 -15.08 -6.44 -1.92
C PRO A 147 -14.25 -7.55 -2.54
N ALA A 148 -14.95 -8.57 -3.07
CA ALA A 148 -14.31 -9.64 -3.81
C ALA A 148 -13.55 -9.07 -5.03
N PRO A 149 -12.31 -9.50 -5.28
CA PRO A 149 -11.57 -9.08 -6.48
C PRO A 149 -12.30 -9.64 -7.71
N GLY A 150 -13.10 -8.82 -8.37
CA GLY A 150 -13.85 -9.20 -9.58
C GLY A 150 -15.26 -8.65 -9.70
N ASN A 151 -15.86 -8.14 -8.63
CA ASN A 151 -17.20 -7.54 -8.69
C ASN A 151 -17.09 -6.03 -8.84
N GLU A 152 -16.52 -5.57 -9.96
CA GLU A 152 -16.58 -4.17 -10.33
C GLU A 152 -17.29 -4.10 -11.68
N SER A 153 -18.60 -3.83 -11.64
CA SER A 153 -19.29 -3.24 -12.77
C SER A 153 -18.48 -2.02 -13.17
N ILE A 154 -17.81 -2.12 -14.31
CA ILE A 154 -17.18 -0.99 -14.97
C ILE A 154 -18.31 0.02 -15.15
N VAL A 155 -18.33 1.07 -14.32
CA VAL A 155 -19.08 2.28 -14.64
C VAL A 155 -18.41 2.80 -15.90
N HIS A 156 -19.02 2.46 -17.04
CA HIS A 156 -18.78 3.12 -18.31
C HIS A 156 -19.02 4.60 -18.05
N LEU A 157 -17.96 5.37 -17.88
CA LEU A 157 -18.00 6.81 -18.07
C LEU A 157 -18.22 6.99 -19.57
N GLY A 158 -19.48 7.19 -19.93
CA GLY A 158 -19.91 7.56 -21.27
C GLY A 158 -19.23 8.85 -21.68
N LEU A 159 -18.78 8.84 -22.94
CA LEU A 159 -18.37 10.01 -23.71
C LEU A 159 -19.49 11.04 -23.81
#